data_AF-A0A7W2B970-F1
#
_entry.id   AF-A0A7W2B970-F1
#
_cell.length_a   1.000
_cell.length_b   1.000
_cell.length_c   1.000
_cell.angle_alpha   90.00
_cell.angle_beta   90.00
_cell.angle_gamma   90.00
#
_symmetry.space_group_name_H-M   'P 1'
#
loop_
_entity.id
_entity.type
_entity.pdbx_description
1 polymer ?
#
loop_
_entity_poly.entity_id
_entity_poly.type
_entity_poly.pdbx_seq_one_letter_code
_entity_poly.pdbx_strand_id
1 'polypeptide(L)'
;MRRLLISFMVGAIVFSCTSGASTMPEQKNLLTHLKREKARAPMGKDWRLLHEMAKKYPKSLAMTVTPDDKSPPSLERTSKKQAHFGEKRLKSFKKEIQEWVKVVRTKISHGLYHHGRREFFRNLLPALEKYVMNEASDAKALLNFHYYIDTLSPPIEEVAAFQDRFLKPKYAAQYKESKIAFYKEYLDWLKKEKEDLSKGMPLSQTDYKELDRKIKEAESRIQHWQEKPVTFDKRTHASHTLDEVMGIERLRALGYTGRGVIVAVMEPPAYYESAEERKLPVHQDLQKRLHENSDAPAALHGSHVSGILVSKARTIFDRVGVAPKATLIYKEAPATQTTDVYYQTAQGLTTQKPKTSRRVLVKSIPKAKADDALASAIEALTKQGVRLLNTSMIYSVGPRTRQALQGFSRQGGVIVKAAGNGGVRLEDPMHLSNGDLTPDQEYQLGVDIGLFKVVLADPLLEKAYLFVGNMNTSTTLDKTSNRAGILAKRFIAAWGTEIASTIRHKDRRKQTGTSMAGPMALGGLVLLSEAYPRCSPQVLAQNLLDAGVKLLPKEDFGQGRLDAAAAFEMSARTCGLPQAPVES
;
A
#
# COMPACT_ATOMS: atom_id res chain seq x y z
N MET A 1 -32.92 -8.88 14.24
CA MET A 1 -33.23 -10.33 14.38
C MET A 1 -34.10 -10.90 13.25
N ARG A 2 -35.31 -10.38 12.95
CA ARG A 2 -36.19 -10.94 11.89
C ARG A 2 -35.56 -11.08 10.49
N ARG A 3 -34.80 -10.08 10.01
CA ARG A 3 -34.09 -10.15 8.72
C ARG A 3 -32.95 -11.18 8.69
N LEU A 4 -32.31 -11.43 9.84
CA LEU A 4 -31.26 -12.43 10.03
C LEU A 4 -31.84 -13.85 10.01
N LEU A 5 -33.00 -14.04 10.65
CA LEU A 5 -33.73 -15.30 10.64
C LEU A 5 -34.19 -15.71 9.22
N ILE A 6 -34.65 -14.73 8.44
CA ILE A 6 -35.09 -14.95 7.03
C ILE A 6 -33.90 -15.33 6.15
N SER A 7 -32.76 -14.64 6.29
CA SER A 7 -31.55 -14.95 5.52
C SER A 7 -30.99 -16.35 5.84
N PHE A 8 -31.07 -16.76 7.12
CA PHE A 8 -30.67 -18.09 7.57
C PHE A 8 -31.59 -19.19 7.00
N MET A 9 -32.90 -18.97 6.99
CA MET A 9 -33.86 -19.93 6.42
C MET A 9 -33.74 -20.07 4.90
N VAL A 10 -33.44 -18.99 4.17
CA VAL A 10 -33.17 -19.03 2.73
C VAL A 10 -31.89 -19.83 2.44
N GLY A 11 -30.84 -19.63 3.25
CA GLY A 11 -29.61 -20.42 3.16
C GLY A 11 -29.85 -21.92 3.38
N ALA A 12 -30.66 -22.28 4.38
CA ALA A 12 -30.98 -23.67 4.68
C ALA A 12 -31.79 -24.37 3.56
N ILE A 13 -32.70 -23.65 2.90
CA ILE A 13 -33.49 -24.18 1.77
C ILE A 13 -32.60 -24.43 0.54
N VAL A 14 -31.72 -23.48 0.22
CA VAL A 14 -30.79 -23.62 -0.92
C VAL A 14 -29.78 -24.74 -0.68
N PHE A 15 -29.30 -24.90 0.56
CA PHE A 15 -28.38 -25.96 0.93
C PHE A 15 -29.03 -27.36 0.90
N SER A 16 -30.29 -27.48 1.36
CA SER A 16 -31.01 -28.76 1.35
C SER A 16 -31.36 -29.24 -0.06
N CYS A 17 -31.69 -28.31 -0.97
CA CYS A 17 -31.98 -28.64 -2.37
C CYS A 17 -30.74 -29.02 -3.19
N THR A 18 -29.54 -28.56 -2.81
CA THR A 18 -28.30 -28.84 -3.54
C THR A 18 -27.52 -30.05 -3.00
N SER A 19 -27.74 -30.44 -1.74
CA SER A 19 -27.02 -31.53 -1.08
C SER A 19 -27.71 -32.91 -1.18
N GLY A 20 -28.95 -32.99 -1.67
CA GLY A 20 -29.69 -34.25 -1.79
C GLY A 20 -29.99 -34.95 -0.45
N ALA A 21 -29.83 -34.23 0.68
CA ALA A 21 -29.72 -34.83 2.00
C ALA A 21 -30.96 -34.66 2.90
N SER A 22 -32.17 -34.46 2.36
CA SER A 22 -33.39 -34.47 3.18
C SER A 22 -34.45 -35.42 2.64
N THR A 23 -35.04 -36.19 3.56
CA THR A 23 -36.22 -37.01 3.26
C THR A 23 -37.47 -36.13 3.27
N MET A 24 -38.46 -36.48 2.44
CA MET A 24 -39.71 -35.72 2.25
C MET A 24 -40.47 -35.22 3.51
N PRO A 25 -40.42 -35.87 4.69
CA PRO A 25 -41.14 -35.39 5.87
C PRO A 25 -40.69 -34.01 6.39
N GLU A 26 -39.41 -33.69 6.30
CA GLU A 26 -38.85 -32.43 6.83
C GLU A 26 -39.26 -31.21 5.99
N GLN A 27 -39.34 -31.40 4.67
CA GLN A 27 -39.83 -30.37 3.74
C GLN A 27 -41.31 -30.05 3.96
N LYS A 28 -42.11 -31.07 4.32
CA LYS A 28 -43.56 -30.94 4.59
C LYS A 28 -43.84 -30.17 5.89
N ASN A 29 -43.00 -30.36 6.91
CA ASN A 29 -43.08 -29.62 8.17
C ASN A 29 -42.69 -28.14 8.00
N LEU A 30 -41.64 -27.86 7.23
CA LEU A 30 -41.20 -26.50 6.93
C LEU A 30 -42.27 -25.71 6.14
N LEU A 31 -42.89 -26.36 5.15
CA LEU A 31 -43.98 -25.77 4.35
C LEU A 31 -45.23 -25.49 5.20
N THR A 32 -45.53 -26.35 6.18
CA THR A 32 -46.65 -26.17 7.11
C THR A 32 -46.40 -25.00 8.08
N HIS A 33 -45.16 -24.83 8.53
CA HIS A 33 -44.76 -23.70 9.37
C HIS A 33 -44.86 -22.36 8.62
N LEU A 34 -44.39 -22.32 7.37
CA LEU A 34 -44.50 -21.12 6.50
C LEU A 34 -45.95 -20.73 6.19
N LYS A 35 -46.85 -21.71 6.01
CA LYS A 35 -48.29 -21.44 5.84
C LYS A 35 -48.94 -20.85 7.09
N ARG A 36 -48.49 -21.23 8.30
CA ARG A 36 -48.98 -20.66 9.57
C ARG A 36 -48.50 -19.21 9.77
N GLU A 37 -47.26 -18.90 9.41
CA GLU A 37 -46.73 -17.53 9.47
C GLU A 37 -47.38 -16.60 8.43
N LYS A 38 -47.75 -17.12 7.25
CA LYS A 38 -48.52 -16.39 6.21
C LYS A 38 -49.87 -15.85 6.72
N ALA A 39 -50.50 -16.53 7.68
CA ALA A 39 -51.80 -16.13 8.23
C ALA A 39 -51.70 -15.00 9.27
N ARG A 40 -50.50 -14.62 9.72
CA ARG A 40 -50.30 -13.73 10.88
C ARG A 40 -49.73 -12.35 10.56
N ALA A 41 -49.51 -11.97 9.30
CA ALA A 41 -48.93 -10.65 8.96
C ALA A 41 -49.46 -10.06 7.64
N PRO A 42 -49.68 -8.73 7.54
CA PRO A 42 -50.00 -8.06 6.28
C PRO A 42 -48.75 -7.95 5.40
N MET A 43 -48.86 -8.36 4.13
CA MET A 43 -47.72 -8.60 3.23
C MET A 43 -47.08 -7.32 2.66
N GLY A 44 -45.75 -7.22 2.77
CA GLY A 44 -44.92 -6.26 2.02
C GLY A 44 -44.42 -6.79 0.67
N LYS A 45 -43.96 -5.88 -0.21
CA LYS A 45 -43.56 -6.12 -1.61
C LYS A 45 -42.56 -7.28 -1.83
N ASP A 46 -41.68 -7.55 -0.87
CA ASP A 46 -40.61 -8.56 -1.01
C ASP A 46 -41.13 -10.00 -1.10
N TRP A 47 -42.30 -10.29 -0.52
CA TRP A 47 -42.90 -11.63 -0.55
C TRP A 47 -43.56 -11.99 -1.89
N ARG A 48 -44.03 -10.99 -2.67
CA ARG A 48 -44.58 -11.23 -4.02
C ARG A 48 -43.50 -11.67 -5.00
N LEU A 49 -42.31 -11.08 -4.90
CA LEU A 49 -41.20 -11.38 -5.81
C LEU A 49 -40.70 -12.84 -5.64
N LEU A 50 -40.60 -13.31 -4.39
CA LEU A 50 -40.22 -14.69 -4.08
C LEU A 50 -41.26 -15.71 -4.55
N HIS A 51 -42.55 -15.38 -4.47
CA HIS A 51 -43.61 -16.28 -4.92
C HIS A 51 -43.66 -16.42 -6.46
N GLU A 52 -43.36 -15.35 -7.19
CA GLU A 52 -43.27 -15.34 -8.66
C GLU A 52 -42.05 -16.15 -9.16
N MET A 53 -40.90 -16.04 -8.49
CA MET A 53 -39.71 -16.80 -8.86
C MET A 53 -39.89 -18.32 -8.67
N ALA A 54 -40.58 -18.74 -7.59
CA ALA A 54 -40.86 -20.15 -7.33
C ALA A 54 -41.84 -20.79 -8.33
N LYS A 55 -42.72 -19.99 -8.96
CA LYS A 55 -43.62 -20.47 -10.03
C LYS A 55 -42.89 -20.67 -11.37
N LYS A 56 -41.80 -19.96 -11.62
CA LYS A 56 -41.21 -19.84 -12.96
C LYS A 56 -40.24 -20.96 -13.34
N TYR A 57 -39.72 -21.74 -12.38
CA TYR A 57 -38.66 -22.74 -12.66
C TYR A 57 -38.86 -24.14 -12.05
N PRO A 58 -39.90 -24.92 -12.45
CA PRO A 58 -40.09 -26.27 -11.89
C PRO A 58 -39.46 -27.43 -12.68
N LYS A 59 -38.81 -27.24 -13.85
CA LYS A 59 -38.52 -28.36 -14.78
C LYS A 59 -37.13 -28.46 -15.45
N SER A 60 -36.11 -27.69 -15.08
CA SER A 60 -34.84 -27.67 -15.84
C SER A 60 -33.70 -28.57 -15.30
N LEU A 61 -33.99 -29.68 -14.62
CA LEU A 61 -32.98 -30.58 -14.06
C LEU A 61 -33.26 -32.06 -14.42
N ALA A 62 -33.31 -32.35 -15.72
CA ALA A 62 -33.15 -33.71 -16.24
C ALA A 62 -32.82 -33.66 -17.73
N MET A 63 -31.54 -33.77 -18.10
CA MET A 63 -31.14 -34.25 -19.42
C MET A 63 -29.85 -35.08 -19.30
N THR A 64 -30.01 -36.38 -19.49
CA THR A 64 -28.98 -37.37 -19.80
C THR A 64 -28.47 -37.17 -21.22
N VAL A 65 -27.15 -37.20 -21.42
CA VAL A 65 -26.49 -37.13 -22.73
C VAL A 65 -25.93 -38.52 -23.06
N THR A 66 -26.31 -39.06 -24.22
CA THR A 66 -25.66 -40.20 -24.88
C THR A 66 -24.61 -39.70 -25.88
N PRO A 67 -23.48 -40.41 -26.07
CA PRO A 67 -22.42 -39.99 -26.99
C PRO A 67 -22.62 -40.59 -28.38
N ASP A 68 -22.46 -39.77 -29.42
CA ASP A 68 -22.14 -40.26 -30.77
C ASP A 68 -21.31 -39.25 -31.57
N ASP A 69 -20.62 -39.78 -32.57
CA ASP A 69 -19.21 -39.55 -32.86
C ASP A 69 -18.93 -38.76 -34.18
N LYS A 70 -17.64 -38.44 -34.38
CA LYS A 70 -16.89 -38.04 -35.61
C LYS A 70 -16.51 -36.57 -35.79
N SER A 71 -15.21 -36.30 -35.65
CA SER A 71 -14.50 -35.09 -36.14
C SER A 71 -13.35 -35.49 -37.10
N PRO A 72 -12.99 -34.65 -38.09
CA PRO A 72 -12.10 -35.03 -39.21
C PRO A 72 -10.58 -34.94 -38.92
N PRO A 73 -9.72 -35.63 -39.69
CA PRO A 73 -8.37 -36.06 -39.26
C PRO A 73 -7.23 -35.04 -39.41
N SER A 74 -7.47 -33.82 -39.90
CA SER A 74 -6.38 -32.91 -40.31
C SER A 74 -5.87 -31.96 -39.21
N LEU A 75 -6.54 -31.88 -38.06
CA LEU A 75 -6.13 -31.08 -36.88
C LEU A 75 -5.25 -31.86 -35.87
N GLU A 76 -5.05 -33.16 -36.07
CA GLU A 76 -4.44 -34.04 -35.06
C GLU A 76 -2.92 -33.89 -34.90
N ARG A 77 -2.18 -33.47 -35.93
CA ARG A 77 -0.70 -33.48 -35.88
C ARG A 77 -0.08 -32.27 -35.20
N THR A 78 -0.70 -31.09 -35.28
CA THR A 78 -0.28 -29.89 -34.54
C THR A 78 -0.81 -29.88 -33.11
N SER A 79 -2.02 -30.41 -32.88
CA SER A 79 -2.58 -30.55 -31.53
C SER A 79 -1.81 -31.59 -30.69
N LYS A 80 -1.35 -32.71 -31.28
CA LYS A 80 -0.54 -33.71 -30.56
C LYS A 80 0.81 -33.16 -30.08
N LYS A 81 1.50 -32.30 -30.85
CA LYS A 81 2.76 -31.68 -30.41
C LYS A 81 2.56 -30.62 -29.32
N GLN A 82 1.52 -29.79 -29.42
CA GLN A 82 1.18 -28.80 -28.39
C GLN A 82 0.64 -29.47 -27.11
N ALA A 83 -0.18 -30.52 -27.23
CA ALA A 83 -0.69 -31.31 -26.12
C ALA A 83 0.44 -32.07 -25.40
N HIS A 84 1.36 -32.70 -26.14
CA HIS A 84 2.49 -33.42 -25.54
C HIS A 84 3.49 -32.48 -24.83
N PHE A 85 3.65 -31.26 -25.36
CA PHE A 85 4.46 -30.23 -24.73
C PHE A 85 3.81 -29.65 -23.45
N GLY A 86 2.48 -29.50 -23.44
CA GLY A 86 1.71 -29.17 -22.24
C GLY A 86 1.74 -30.28 -21.20
N GLU A 87 1.63 -31.54 -21.60
CA GLU A 87 1.57 -32.68 -20.66
C GLU A 87 2.90 -32.87 -19.91
N LYS A 88 4.05 -32.77 -20.60
CA LYS A 88 5.38 -32.85 -19.97
C LYS A 88 5.61 -31.69 -18.99
N ARG A 89 5.05 -30.50 -19.29
CA ARG A 89 5.14 -29.31 -18.45
C ARG A 89 4.24 -29.39 -17.23
N LEU A 90 2.99 -29.80 -17.41
CA LEU A 90 2.06 -30.09 -16.32
C LEU A 90 2.62 -31.12 -15.36
N LYS A 91 3.28 -32.17 -15.88
CA LYS A 91 4.01 -33.14 -15.05
C LYS A 91 5.14 -32.51 -14.25
N SER A 92 5.93 -31.59 -14.84
CA SER A 92 7.00 -30.87 -14.13
C SER A 92 6.44 -29.94 -13.05
N PHE A 93 5.40 -29.15 -13.37
CA PHE A 93 4.76 -28.22 -12.45
C PHE A 93 4.11 -28.94 -11.26
N LYS A 94 3.37 -30.02 -11.53
CA LYS A 94 2.80 -30.90 -10.49
C LYS A 94 3.89 -31.48 -9.58
N LYS A 95 5.03 -31.89 -10.15
CA LYS A 95 6.18 -32.40 -9.38
C LYS A 95 6.77 -31.33 -8.45
N GLU A 96 6.96 -30.11 -8.93
CA GLU A 96 7.52 -29.02 -8.13
C GLU A 96 6.57 -28.59 -6.99
N ILE A 97 5.25 -28.59 -7.23
CA ILE A 97 4.25 -28.38 -6.18
C ILE A 97 4.28 -29.50 -5.15
N GLN A 98 4.40 -30.77 -5.58
CA GLN A 98 4.55 -31.91 -4.65
C GLN A 98 5.79 -31.78 -3.78
N GLU A 99 6.93 -31.37 -4.35
CA GLU A 99 8.15 -31.15 -3.58
C GLU A 99 7.98 -30.03 -2.55
N TRP A 100 7.33 -28.92 -2.91
CA TRP A 100 7.04 -27.85 -1.96
C TRP A 100 6.07 -28.29 -0.86
N VAL A 101 4.96 -28.95 -1.22
CA VAL A 101 4.00 -29.51 -0.26
C VAL A 101 4.71 -30.45 0.73
N LYS A 102 5.62 -31.30 0.24
CA LYS A 102 6.44 -32.18 1.07
C LYS A 102 7.31 -31.41 2.07
N VAL A 103 7.95 -30.32 1.63
CA VAL A 103 8.76 -29.44 2.51
C VAL A 103 7.89 -28.81 3.60
N VAL A 104 6.73 -28.26 3.24
CA VAL A 104 5.81 -27.64 4.21
C VAL A 104 5.28 -28.66 5.20
N ARG A 105 4.85 -29.86 4.74
CA ARG A 105 4.42 -30.96 5.63
C ARG A 105 5.50 -31.35 6.63
N THR A 106 6.75 -31.47 6.15
CA THR A 106 7.90 -31.82 6.98
C THR A 106 8.15 -30.75 8.05
N LYS A 107 7.99 -29.46 7.72
CA LYS A 107 8.12 -28.39 8.71
C LYS A 107 6.98 -28.40 9.73
N ILE A 108 5.75 -28.71 9.32
CA ILE A 108 4.59 -28.88 10.23
C ILE A 108 4.85 -30.02 11.23
N SER A 109 5.30 -31.19 10.74
CA SER A 109 5.52 -32.37 11.59
C SER A 109 6.63 -32.18 12.60
N HIS A 110 7.69 -31.45 12.24
CA HIS A 110 8.78 -31.08 13.16
C HIS A 110 8.44 -29.91 14.09
N GLY A 111 7.21 -29.40 14.04
CA GLY A 111 6.78 -28.31 14.92
C GLY A 111 7.45 -26.96 14.63
N LEU A 112 8.10 -26.80 13.46
CA LEU A 112 8.84 -25.61 13.06
C LEU A 112 7.94 -24.39 12.75
N TYR A 113 6.63 -24.55 12.94
CA TYR A 113 5.63 -23.50 12.81
C TYR A 113 4.91 -23.28 14.14
N HIS A 114 4.66 -22.02 14.49
CA HIS A 114 3.71 -21.68 15.55
C HIS A 114 2.30 -22.20 15.22
N HIS A 115 1.47 -22.40 16.24
CA HIS A 115 0.18 -23.09 16.14
C HIS A 115 -0.74 -22.54 15.04
N GLY A 116 -0.90 -21.21 14.93
CA GLY A 116 -1.71 -20.59 13.89
C GLY A 116 -1.21 -20.84 12.45
N ARG A 117 0.10 -20.97 12.25
CA ARG A 117 0.68 -21.32 10.94
C ARG A 117 0.53 -22.81 10.61
N ARG A 118 0.54 -23.70 11.62
CA ARG A 118 0.28 -25.13 11.42
C ARG A 118 -1.15 -25.39 10.94
N GLU A 119 -2.14 -24.74 11.55
CA GLU A 119 -3.54 -24.90 11.13
C GLU A 119 -3.77 -24.34 9.72
N PHE A 120 -3.21 -23.16 9.41
CA PHE A 120 -3.25 -22.59 8.07
C PHE A 120 -2.76 -23.58 7.01
N PHE A 121 -1.55 -24.11 7.16
CA PHE A 121 -1.00 -25.03 6.17
C PHE A 121 -1.69 -26.40 6.17
N ARG A 122 -2.22 -26.86 7.32
CA ARG A 122 -3.02 -28.09 7.40
C ARG A 122 -4.29 -28.00 6.55
N ASN A 123 -4.88 -26.81 6.43
CA ASN A 123 -6.06 -26.57 5.60
C ASN A 123 -5.72 -26.25 4.14
N LEU A 124 -4.63 -25.53 3.89
CA LEU A 124 -4.19 -25.12 2.55
C LEU A 124 -3.66 -26.29 1.71
N LEU A 125 -2.82 -27.16 2.29
CA LEU A 125 -2.13 -28.20 1.52
C LEU A 125 -3.10 -29.21 0.87
N PRO A 126 -4.15 -29.71 1.56
CA PRO A 126 -5.14 -30.59 0.93
C PRO A 126 -5.94 -29.89 -0.18
N ALA A 127 -6.25 -28.59 -0.04
CA ALA A 127 -6.91 -27.83 -1.08
C ALA A 127 -6.01 -27.66 -2.31
N LEU A 128 -4.75 -27.30 -2.12
CA LEU A 128 -3.76 -27.20 -3.18
C LEU A 128 -3.57 -28.54 -3.92
N GLU A 129 -3.43 -29.63 -3.17
CA GLU A 129 -3.32 -30.96 -3.78
C GLU A 129 -4.60 -31.32 -4.54
N LYS A 130 -5.79 -31.09 -3.96
CA LYS A 130 -7.06 -31.41 -4.61
C LYS A 130 -7.30 -30.60 -5.87
N TYR A 131 -6.97 -29.31 -5.88
CA TYR A 131 -7.32 -28.42 -6.99
C TYR A 131 -6.21 -28.30 -8.03
N VAL A 132 -4.93 -28.34 -7.66
CA VAL A 132 -3.84 -28.23 -8.64
C VAL A 132 -3.50 -29.58 -9.26
N MET A 133 -3.59 -30.66 -8.49
CA MET A 133 -3.15 -31.98 -8.98
C MET A 133 -4.20 -32.68 -9.84
N ASN A 134 -5.49 -32.33 -9.68
CA ASN A 134 -6.58 -32.92 -10.44
C ASN A 134 -6.99 -32.12 -11.69
N GLU A 135 -6.44 -30.93 -11.90
CA GLU A 135 -6.75 -30.15 -13.11
C GLU A 135 -5.96 -30.67 -14.31
N ALA A 136 -6.65 -30.71 -15.46
CA ALA A 136 -6.13 -31.25 -16.72
C ALA A 136 -5.28 -30.24 -17.51
N SER A 137 -5.36 -28.93 -17.19
CA SER A 137 -4.62 -27.88 -17.88
C SER A 137 -3.77 -27.01 -16.95
N ASP A 138 -2.56 -26.68 -17.42
CA ASP A 138 -1.58 -25.83 -16.72
C ASP A 138 -2.16 -24.46 -16.35
N ALA A 139 -2.90 -23.83 -17.27
CA ALA A 139 -3.42 -22.49 -17.10
C ALA A 139 -4.48 -22.41 -15.99
N LYS A 140 -5.39 -23.39 -15.95
CA LYS A 140 -6.45 -23.45 -14.93
C LYS A 140 -5.90 -23.83 -13.56
N ALA A 141 -4.92 -24.73 -13.53
CA ALA A 141 -4.15 -25.03 -12.32
C ALA A 141 -3.45 -23.77 -11.75
N LEU A 142 -2.78 -22.99 -12.60
CA LEU A 142 -2.12 -21.73 -12.21
C LEU A 142 -3.10 -20.63 -11.75
N LEU A 143 -4.25 -20.51 -12.40
CA LEU A 143 -5.30 -19.55 -12.05
C LEU A 143 -5.99 -19.89 -10.73
N ASN A 144 -6.37 -21.15 -10.54
CA ASN A 144 -6.93 -21.62 -9.28
C ASN A 144 -5.90 -21.48 -8.15
N PHE A 145 -4.64 -21.80 -8.42
CA PHE A 145 -3.54 -21.60 -7.48
C PHE A 145 -3.41 -20.13 -7.05
N HIS A 146 -3.40 -19.18 -7.99
CA HIS A 146 -3.37 -17.75 -7.67
C HIS A 146 -4.62 -17.28 -6.93
N TYR A 147 -5.81 -17.72 -7.34
CA TYR A 147 -7.04 -17.38 -6.63
C TYR A 147 -7.00 -17.85 -5.17
N TYR A 148 -6.49 -19.05 -4.91
CA TYR A 148 -6.31 -19.54 -3.54
C TYR A 148 -5.21 -18.79 -2.80
N ILE A 149 -4.08 -18.49 -3.42
CA ILE A 149 -3.00 -17.70 -2.80
C ILE A 149 -3.47 -16.26 -2.46
N ASP A 150 -4.19 -15.61 -3.37
CA ASP A 150 -4.68 -14.23 -3.23
C ASP A 150 -5.82 -14.09 -2.20
N THR A 151 -6.60 -15.17 -1.99
CA THR A 151 -7.67 -15.20 -0.98
C THR A 151 -7.14 -15.52 0.42
N LEU A 152 -5.87 -15.92 0.55
CA LEU A 152 -5.24 -16.25 1.80
C LEU A 152 -4.45 -15.06 2.32
N SER A 153 -5.12 -14.21 3.10
CA SER A 153 -4.49 -13.20 3.92
C SER A 153 -4.12 -13.78 5.30
N PRO A 154 -2.91 -13.57 5.85
CA PRO A 154 -1.77 -12.85 5.29
C PRO A 154 -0.73 -13.75 4.58
N PRO A 155 0.14 -13.19 3.71
CA PRO A 155 1.18 -13.95 3.02
C PRO A 155 2.25 -14.41 4.01
N ILE A 156 2.48 -15.72 4.04
CA ILE A 156 3.55 -16.33 4.83
C ILE A 156 4.85 -16.23 4.02
N GLU A 157 5.98 -15.99 4.68
CA GLU A 157 7.32 -15.84 4.10
C GLU A 157 7.68 -16.98 3.13
N GLU A 158 7.20 -18.21 3.39
CA GLU A 158 7.37 -19.35 2.47
C GLU A 158 6.44 -19.36 1.26
N VAL A 159 5.31 -18.65 1.31
CA VAL A 159 4.43 -18.37 0.16
C VAL A 159 5.05 -17.28 -0.71
N ALA A 160 5.63 -16.24 -0.10
CA ALA A 160 6.40 -15.21 -0.81
C ALA A 160 7.67 -15.79 -1.47
N ALA A 161 8.47 -16.57 -0.74
CA ALA A 161 9.63 -17.26 -1.31
C ALA A 161 9.24 -18.27 -2.41
N PHE A 162 8.05 -18.86 -2.34
CA PHE A 162 7.49 -19.70 -3.40
C PHE A 162 7.05 -18.85 -4.61
N GLN A 163 6.34 -17.74 -4.40
CA GLN A 163 5.98 -16.78 -5.45
C GLN A 163 7.24 -16.26 -6.17
N ASP A 164 8.28 -15.87 -5.43
CA ASP A 164 9.55 -15.39 -6.01
C ASP A 164 10.30 -16.47 -6.80
N ARG A 165 10.24 -17.73 -6.35
CA ARG A 165 10.86 -18.86 -7.06
C ARG A 165 10.18 -19.14 -8.41
N PHE A 166 8.88 -18.84 -8.54
CA PHE A 166 8.06 -19.07 -9.73
C PHE A 166 7.79 -17.81 -10.58
N LEU A 167 8.07 -16.61 -10.08
CA LEU A 167 7.84 -15.35 -10.80
C LEU A 167 9.08 -14.80 -11.54
N LYS A 168 10.12 -15.61 -11.78
CA LYS A 168 11.30 -15.22 -12.59
C LYS A 168 10.89 -14.59 -13.95
N PRO A 169 11.74 -13.78 -14.60
CA PRO A 169 11.49 -13.21 -15.93
C PRO A 169 10.96 -14.20 -16.99
N LYS A 170 11.39 -15.46 -16.91
CA LYS A 170 10.90 -16.58 -17.74
C LYS A 170 9.39 -16.83 -17.60
N TYR A 171 8.83 -16.61 -16.41
CA TYR A 171 7.42 -16.85 -16.09
C TYR A 171 6.57 -15.59 -16.19
N ALA A 172 7.15 -14.39 -16.20
CA ALA A 172 6.39 -13.15 -16.42
C ALA A 172 5.79 -13.10 -17.84
N ALA A 173 6.54 -13.54 -18.86
CA ALA A 173 6.03 -13.73 -20.22
C ALA A 173 4.90 -14.76 -20.26
N GLN A 174 5.09 -15.88 -19.56
CA GLN A 174 4.14 -17.00 -19.53
C GLN A 174 2.86 -16.64 -18.74
N TYR A 175 2.99 -15.82 -17.71
CA TYR A 175 1.88 -15.28 -16.93
C TYR A 175 1.06 -14.28 -17.77
N LYS A 176 1.75 -13.39 -18.51
CA LYS A 176 1.11 -12.51 -19.50
C LYS A 176 0.32 -13.34 -20.52
N GLU A 177 0.94 -14.38 -21.09
CA GLU A 177 0.29 -15.29 -22.04
C GLU A 177 -0.91 -16.03 -21.42
N SER A 178 -0.79 -16.51 -20.18
CA SER A 178 -1.88 -17.22 -19.48
C SER A 178 -3.05 -16.30 -19.13
N LYS A 179 -2.79 -15.03 -18.78
CA LYS A 179 -3.87 -14.03 -18.60
C LYS A 179 -4.57 -13.70 -19.91
N ILE A 180 -3.82 -13.55 -21.01
CA ILE A 180 -4.40 -13.35 -22.34
C ILE A 180 -5.28 -14.56 -22.72
N ALA A 181 -4.77 -15.78 -22.53
CA ALA A 181 -5.51 -17.01 -22.83
C ALA A 181 -6.82 -17.11 -22.03
N PHE A 182 -6.76 -16.87 -20.72
CA PHE A 182 -7.94 -16.86 -19.85
C PHE A 182 -9.00 -15.84 -20.31
N TYR A 183 -8.60 -14.59 -20.58
CA TYR A 183 -9.58 -13.60 -21.00
C TYR A 183 -10.14 -13.88 -22.40
N LYS A 184 -9.39 -14.55 -23.28
CA LYS A 184 -9.92 -15.05 -24.56
C LYS A 184 -10.98 -16.13 -24.36
N GLU A 185 -10.71 -17.13 -23.54
CA GLU A 185 -11.68 -18.17 -23.19
C GLU A 185 -12.94 -17.56 -22.54
N TYR A 186 -12.76 -16.60 -21.64
CA TYR A 186 -13.87 -15.89 -21.00
C TYR A 186 -14.69 -15.06 -22.00
N LEU A 187 -14.02 -14.38 -22.93
CA LEU A 187 -14.66 -13.62 -24.00
C LEU A 187 -15.48 -14.52 -24.93
N ASP A 188 -14.93 -15.68 -25.31
CA ASP A 188 -15.61 -16.66 -26.16
C ASP A 188 -16.85 -17.22 -25.45
N TRP A 189 -16.74 -17.50 -24.14
CA TRP A 189 -17.88 -17.90 -23.31
C TRP A 189 -18.97 -16.83 -23.25
N LEU A 190 -18.61 -15.57 -22.99
CA LEU A 190 -19.57 -14.44 -22.97
C LEU A 190 -20.26 -14.24 -24.32
N LYS A 191 -19.53 -14.39 -25.44
CA LYS A 191 -20.07 -14.27 -26.80
C LYS A 191 -21.05 -15.40 -27.10
N LYS A 192 -20.71 -16.63 -26.72
CA LYS A 192 -21.60 -17.79 -26.87
C LYS A 192 -22.85 -17.64 -26.02
N GLU A 193 -22.71 -17.24 -24.75
CA GLU A 193 -23.85 -17.00 -23.87
C GLU A 193 -24.79 -15.93 -24.45
N LYS A 194 -24.24 -14.86 -25.04
CA LYS A 194 -25.03 -13.84 -25.74
C LYS A 194 -25.80 -14.40 -26.94
N GLU A 195 -25.17 -15.29 -27.70
CA GLU A 195 -25.77 -15.94 -28.88
C GLU A 195 -26.86 -16.96 -28.49
N ASP A 196 -26.61 -17.77 -27.46
CA ASP A 196 -27.59 -18.75 -26.97
C ASP A 196 -28.83 -18.05 -26.39
N LEU A 197 -28.61 -16.95 -25.68
CA LEU A 197 -29.70 -16.14 -25.13
C LEU A 197 -30.50 -15.41 -26.21
N SER A 198 -29.89 -15.02 -27.33
CA SER A 198 -30.61 -14.42 -28.46
C SER A 198 -31.50 -15.42 -29.22
N LYS A 199 -31.22 -16.72 -29.08
CA LYS A 199 -32.00 -17.81 -29.72
C LYS A 199 -33.12 -18.37 -28.84
N GLY A 200 -33.02 -18.28 -27.51
CA GLY A 200 -33.83 -19.11 -26.60
C GLY A 200 -34.82 -18.40 -25.67
N MET A 201 -34.57 -17.17 -25.23
CA MET A 201 -35.45 -16.44 -24.31
C MET A 201 -35.32 -14.91 -24.46
N PRO A 202 -36.41 -14.13 -24.36
CA PRO A 202 -36.31 -12.68 -24.27
C PRO A 202 -35.68 -12.29 -22.92
N LEU A 203 -34.37 -12.04 -22.93
CA LEU A 203 -33.69 -11.36 -21.83
C LEU A 203 -34.23 -9.95 -21.64
N SER A 204 -34.11 -9.43 -20.42
CA SER A 204 -34.33 -8.00 -20.20
C SER A 204 -33.25 -7.20 -20.94
N GLN A 205 -33.59 -5.99 -21.38
CA GLN A 205 -32.63 -5.07 -21.99
C GLN A 205 -31.43 -4.77 -21.06
N THR A 206 -31.63 -4.90 -19.75
CA THR A 206 -30.59 -4.75 -18.72
C THR A 206 -29.56 -5.88 -18.77
N ASP A 207 -30.00 -7.12 -18.97
CA ASP A 207 -29.09 -8.28 -19.01
C ASP A 207 -28.20 -8.23 -20.26
N TYR A 208 -28.76 -7.82 -21.41
CA TYR A 208 -27.97 -7.58 -22.63
C TYR A 208 -26.92 -6.49 -22.43
N LYS A 209 -27.28 -5.37 -21.78
CA LYS A 209 -26.35 -4.28 -21.48
C LYS A 209 -25.21 -4.72 -20.57
N GLU A 210 -25.50 -5.53 -19.56
CA GLU A 210 -24.49 -6.06 -18.64
C GLU A 210 -23.57 -7.06 -19.34
N LEU A 211 -24.10 -7.91 -20.21
CA LEU A 211 -23.29 -8.86 -20.99
C LEU A 211 -22.37 -8.11 -21.98
N ASP A 212 -22.88 -7.08 -22.65
CA ASP A 212 -22.07 -6.20 -23.50
C ASP A 212 -20.97 -5.46 -22.73
N ARG A 213 -21.27 -5.01 -21.51
CA ARG A 213 -20.27 -4.40 -20.62
C ARG A 213 -19.15 -5.39 -20.30
N LYS A 214 -19.49 -6.64 -19.96
CA LYS A 214 -18.51 -7.70 -19.64
C LYS A 214 -17.68 -8.11 -20.86
N ILE A 215 -18.27 -8.18 -22.05
CA ILE A 215 -17.55 -8.44 -23.31
C ILE A 215 -16.51 -7.35 -23.55
N LYS A 216 -16.90 -6.07 -23.48
CA LYS A 216 -15.99 -4.93 -23.64
C LYS A 216 -14.88 -4.92 -22.57
N GLU A 217 -15.21 -5.30 -21.34
CA GLU A 217 -14.23 -5.43 -20.26
C GLU A 217 -13.21 -6.53 -20.57
N ALA A 218 -13.66 -7.72 -20.99
CA ALA A 218 -12.76 -8.82 -21.35
C ALA A 218 -11.85 -8.45 -22.54
N GLU A 219 -12.39 -7.80 -23.58
CA GLU A 219 -11.62 -7.28 -24.72
C GLU A 219 -10.56 -6.26 -24.29
N SER A 220 -10.94 -5.30 -23.45
CA SER A 220 -10.00 -4.31 -22.89
C SER A 220 -8.90 -4.97 -22.06
N ARG A 221 -9.23 -6.03 -21.30
CA ARG A 221 -8.23 -6.77 -20.53
C ARG A 221 -7.27 -7.54 -21.43
N ILE A 222 -7.75 -8.18 -22.49
CA ILE A 222 -6.90 -8.85 -23.49
C ILE A 222 -5.93 -7.83 -24.09
N GLN A 223 -6.43 -6.68 -24.57
CA GLN A 223 -5.61 -5.64 -25.16
C GLN A 223 -4.58 -5.09 -24.16
N HIS A 224 -5.00 -4.76 -22.93
CA HIS A 224 -4.10 -4.32 -21.87
C HIS A 224 -2.95 -5.32 -21.67
N TRP A 225 -3.28 -6.61 -21.56
CA TRP A 225 -2.28 -7.63 -21.36
C TRP A 225 -1.45 -7.90 -22.61
N GLN A 226 -1.90 -7.62 -23.83
CA GLN A 226 -1.09 -7.74 -25.05
C GLN A 226 -0.06 -6.60 -25.16
N GLU A 227 -0.51 -5.36 -24.90
CA GLU A 227 0.30 -4.13 -24.99
C GLU A 227 1.31 -3.99 -23.86
N LYS A 228 1.05 -4.61 -22.71
CA LYS A 228 1.94 -4.53 -21.55
C LYS A 228 3.31 -5.17 -21.85
N PRO A 229 4.42 -4.42 -21.89
CA PRO A 229 5.73 -5.01 -22.15
C PRO A 229 6.08 -6.02 -21.06
N VAL A 230 6.68 -7.16 -21.46
CA VAL A 230 7.31 -8.10 -20.51
C VAL A 230 8.68 -7.53 -20.14
N THR A 231 8.70 -6.33 -19.59
CA THR A 231 9.91 -5.81 -18.97
C THR A 231 9.84 -6.21 -17.51
N PHE A 232 10.63 -7.23 -17.15
CA PHE A 232 11.02 -7.42 -15.77
C PHE A 232 11.92 -6.23 -15.44
N ASP A 233 11.32 -5.14 -14.96
CA ASP A 233 12.13 -4.05 -14.47
C ASP A 233 12.80 -4.53 -13.20
N LYS A 234 14.06 -4.96 -13.29
CA LYS A 234 14.89 -5.29 -12.11
C LYS A 234 14.82 -4.18 -11.03
N ARG A 235 14.39 -2.96 -11.41
CA ARG A 235 14.22 -1.80 -10.55
C ARG A 235 12.95 -1.80 -9.70
N THR A 236 11.89 -2.59 -9.99
CA THR A 236 10.73 -2.71 -9.08
C THR A 236 10.96 -3.70 -7.95
N HIS A 237 11.86 -4.68 -8.11
CA HIS A 237 12.36 -5.45 -6.98
C HIS A 237 13.10 -4.58 -5.96
N ALA A 238 13.76 -3.50 -6.41
CA ALA A 238 14.43 -2.58 -5.49
C ALA A 238 13.45 -2.05 -4.43
N SER A 239 12.22 -1.64 -4.81
CA SER A 239 11.27 -1.10 -3.82
C SER A 239 10.78 -2.11 -2.76
N HIS A 240 10.66 -3.40 -3.11
CA HIS A 240 10.35 -4.44 -2.13
C HIS A 240 11.52 -4.64 -1.17
N THR A 241 12.75 -4.70 -1.70
CA THR A 241 13.94 -4.79 -0.85
C THR A 241 14.09 -3.58 0.10
N LEU A 242 13.58 -2.39 -0.27
CA LEU A 242 13.63 -1.22 0.63
C LEU A 242 12.73 -1.39 1.85
N ASP A 243 11.47 -1.75 1.63
CA ASP A 243 10.50 -1.89 2.72
C ASP A 243 10.86 -3.10 3.61
N GLU A 244 11.44 -4.16 3.03
CA GLU A 244 11.96 -5.33 3.74
C GLU A 244 13.16 -4.95 4.65
N VAL A 245 14.17 -4.28 4.08
CA VAL A 245 15.39 -3.84 4.80
C VAL A 245 15.05 -2.95 6.00
N MET A 246 13.93 -2.24 5.93
CA MET A 246 13.46 -1.30 6.94
C MET A 246 12.43 -1.92 7.92
N GLY A 247 12.14 -3.22 7.78
CA GLY A 247 11.17 -3.95 8.60
C GLY A 247 9.71 -3.57 8.37
N ILE A 248 9.42 -2.70 7.39
CA ILE A 248 8.07 -2.21 7.06
C ILE A 248 7.21 -3.34 6.49
N GLU A 249 7.79 -4.14 5.59
CA GLU A 249 7.07 -5.23 4.93
C GLU A 249 6.53 -6.24 5.94
N ARG A 250 7.28 -6.54 6.99
CA ARG A 250 6.86 -7.45 8.06
C ARG A 250 5.61 -6.94 8.79
N LEU A 251 5.53 -5.66 9.12
CA LEU A 251 4.33 -5.09 9.77
C LEU A 251 3.12 -5.12 8.83
N ARG A 252 3.32 -4.84 7.53
CA ARG A 252 2.23 -4.96 6.55
C ARG A 252 1.77 -6.40 6.35
N ALA A 253 2.69 -7.36 6.36
CA ALA A 253 2.38 -8.78 6.31
C ALA A 253 1.58 -9.21 7.56
N LEU A 254 1.77 -8.56 8.71
CA LEU A 254 0.92 -8.76 9.89
C LEU A 254 -0.46 -8.08 9.78
N GLY A 255 -0.74 -7.33 8.70
CA GLY A 255 -2.03 -6.69 8.44
C GLY A 255 -2.11 -5.21 8.82
N TYR A 256 -1.05 -4.64 9.41
CA TYR A 256 -1.01 -3.22 9.75
C TYR A 256 -0.86 -2.37 8.50
N THR A 257 -1.66 -1.32 8.37
CA THR A 257 -1.74 -0.47 7.18
C THR A 257 -1.86 1.03 7.49
N GLY A 258 -1.77 1.40 8.76
CA GLY A 258 -2.01 2.73 9.30
C GLY A 258 -3.49 3.04 9.53
N ARG A 259 -4.38 2.05 9.49
CA ARG A 259 -5.81 2.31 9.61
C ARG A 259 -6.14 2.91 10.98
N GLY A 260 -7.00 3.94 10.99
CA GLY A 260 -7.41 4.62 12.21
C GLY A 260 -6.35 5.57 12.78
N VAL A 261 -5.19 5.70 12.14
CA VAL A 261 -4.15 6.64 12.52
C VAL A 261 -4.25 7.89 11.67
N ILE A 262 -4.31 9.05 12.32
CA ILE A 262 -4.26 10.36 11.68
C ILE A 262 -2.80 10.81 11.64
N VAL A 263 -2.33 11.17 10.46
CA VAL A 263 -0.97 11.65 10.22
C VAL A 263 -1.01 12.93 9.41
N ALA A 264 -0.09 13.85 9.72
CA ALA A 264 0.05 15.08 8.97
C ALA A 264 1.34 15.14 8.16
N VAL A 265 1.27 15.81 7.01
CA VAL A 265 2.43 16.22 6.22
C VAL A 265 2.37 17.73 6.08
N MET A 266 3.40 18.41 6.57
CA MET A 266 3.54 19.86 6.46
C MET A 266 4.74 20.21 5.58
N GLU A 267 4.46 20.90 4.49
CA GLU A 267 5.40 21.15 3.39
C GLU A 267 5.25 22.61 2.94
N PRO A 268 6.27 23.18 2.26
CA PRO A 268 6.17 24.55 1.80
C PRO A 268 5.15 24.65 0.66
N PRO A 269 4.64 25.85 0.38
CA PRO A 269 3.81 26.08 -0.81
C PRO A 269 4.59 25.74 -2.08
N ALA A 270 3.88 25.55 -3.18
CA ALA A 270 4.42 25.18 -4.50
C ALA A 270 5.25 26.28 -5.19
N TYR A 271 6.02 27.09 -4.45
CA TYR A 271 6.77 28.22 -4.98
C TYR A 271 7.73 27.83 -6.11
N TYR A 272 8.24 26.59 -6.10
CA TYR A 272 9.22 26.07 -7.04
C TYR A 272 8.62 25.43 -8.30
N GLU A 273 7.29 25.38 -8.40
CA GLU A 273 6.62 24.84 -9.57
C GLU A 273 6.28 25.90 -10.59
N SER A 274 6.42 25.52 -11.86
CA SER A 274 5.90 26.27 -13.00
C SER A 274 4.40 26.53 -12.84
N ALA A 275 3.90 27.60 -13.48
CA ALA A 275 2.47 27.91 -13.45
C ALA A 275 1.64 26.76 -14.03
N GLU A 276 2.21 26.00 -14.97
CA GLU A 276 1.67 24.80 -15.60
C GLU A 276 1.54 23.66 -14.59
N GLU A 277 2.61 23.36 -13.83
CA GLU A 277 2.60 22.33 -12.79
C GLU A 277 1.57 22.61 -11.69
N ARG A 278 1.35 23.90 -11.37
CA ARG A 278 0.34 24.28 -10.36
C ARG A 278 -1.10 24.01 -10.79
N LYS A 279 -1.37 23.96 -12.10
CA LYS A 279 -2.70 23.68 -12.66
C LYS A 279 -3.04 22.19 -12.68
N LEU A 280 -2.08 21.31 -12.42
CA LEU A 280 -2.28 19.86 -12.49
C LEU A 280 -3.09 19.37 -11.27
N PRO A 281 -4.27 18.73 -11.39
CA PRO A 281 -4.97 18.15 -10.26
C PRO A 281 -4.09 17.30 -9.35
N VAL A 282 -4.40 17.40 -8.05
CA VAL A 282 -3.84 16.51 -7.04
C VAL A 282 -4.09 15.06 -7.44
N HIS A 283 -3.10 14.23 -7.18
CA HIS A 283 -3.17 12.81 -7.48
C HIS A 283 -4.41 12.18 -6.84
N GLN A 284 -5.24 11.50 -7.65
CA GLN A 284 -6.55 10.97 -7.21
C GLN A 284 -6.46 10.05 -5.97
N ASP A 285 -5.35 9.31 -5.82
CA ASP A 285 -5.16 8.45 -4.65
C ASP A 285 -4.90 9.24 -3.37
N LEU A 286 -4.26 10.42 -3.48
CA LEU A 286 -4.08 11.32 -2.35
C LEU A 286 -5.42 12.00 -2.02
N GLN A 287 -6.18 12.46 -3.02
CA GLN A 287 -7.48 13.09 -2.79
C GLN A 287 -8.43 12.22 -1.95
N LYS A 288 -8.45 10.90 -2.19
CA LYS A 288 -9.27 9.95 -1.42
C LYS A 288 -8.77 9.71 0.02
N ARG A 289 -7.58 10.18 0.35
CA ARG A 289 -6.92 10.02 1.67
C ARG A 289 -6.86 11.32 2.46
N LEU A 290 -7.05 12.45 1.79
CA LEU A 290 -7.13 13.75 2.44
C LEU A 290 -8.35 13.77 3.35
N HIS A 291 -8.12 14.16 4.59
CA HIS A 291 -9.19 14.56 5.49
C HIS A 291 -9.94 15.77 4.90
N GLU A 292 -11.23 15.92 5.19
CA GLU A 292 -12.11 16.94 4.59
C GLU A 292 -11.59 18.38 4.75
N ASN A 293 -10.79 18.64 5.79
CA ASN A 293 -10.18 19.94 6.09
C ASN A 293 -8.70 20.04 5.71
N SER A 294 -8.20 19.16 4.85
CA SER A 294 -6.82 19.19 4.39
C SER A 294 -6.65 20.16 3.24
N ASP A 295 -5.49 20.84 3.21
CA ASP A 295 -5.04 21.47 1.98
C ASP A 295 -4.75 20.34 0.97
N ALA A 296 -4.98 20.58 -0.32
CA ALA A 296 -4.56 19.64 -1.34
C ALA A 296 -3.07 19.90 -1.62
N PRO A 297 -2.18 18.88 -1.66
CA PRO A 297 -0.77 19.10 -1.91
C PRO A 297 -0.55 19.76 -3.25
N ALA A 298 -0.35 21.08 -3.21
CA ALA A 298 -0.06 21.85 -4.40
C ALA A 298 1.42 21.69 -4.77
N ALA A 299 2.30 21.23 -3.91
CA ALA A 299 3.67 20.96 -4.33
C ALA A 299 3.81 19.54 -4.91
N LEU A 300 4.52 19.35 -6.03
CA LEU A 300 5.09 18.11 -6.52
C LEU A 300 5.90 17.42 -5.42
N HIS A 301 6.68 18.19 -4.66
CA HIS A 301 7.43 17.69 -3.51
C HIS A 301 6.48 17.15 -2.42
N GLY A 302 5.50 17.95 -2.00
CA GLY A 302 4.52 17.53 -0.99
C GLY A 302 3.67 16.34 -1.43
N SER A 303 3.32 16.25 -2.72
CA SER A 303 2.65 15.08 -3.30
C SER A 303 3.54 13.83 -3.25
N HIS A 304 4.84 13.98 -3.51
CA HIS A 304 5.81 12.88 -3.46
C HIS A 304 6.00 12.36 -2.03
N VAL A 305 6.24 13.27 -1.09
CA VAL A 305 6.33 12.96 0.36
C VAL A 305 5.06 12.28 0.86
N SER A 306 3.88 12.83 0.54
CA SER A 306 2.59 12.25 0.92
C SER A 306 2.39 10.86 0.29
N GLY A 307 2.82 10.68 -0.96
CA GLY A 307 2.71 9.39 -1.65
C GLY A 307 3.55 8.29 -1.02
N ILE A 308 4.74 8.62 -0.50
CA ILE A 308 5.61 7.65 0.20
C ILE A 308 4.88 7.11 1.43
N LEU A 309 4.09 7.97 2.07
CA LEU A 309 3.37 7.63 3.28
C LEU A 309 2.07 6.87 2.99
N VAL A 310 1.17 7.41 2.17
CA VAL A 310 -0.24 6.94 2.10
C VAL A 310 -0.71 6.48 0.72
N SER A 311 0.13 6.47 -0.32
CA SER A 311 -0.33 6.12 -1.65
C SER A 311 -0.81 4.66 -1.74
N LYS A 312 -1.81 4.42 -2.59
CA LYS A 312 -2.21 3.05 -2.97
C LYS A 312 -1.35 2.58 -4.14
N ALA A 313 -1.09 1.26 -4.22
CA ALA A 313 -0.70 0.66 -5.48
C ALA A 313 -1.91 0.69 -6.44
N ARG A 314 -1.68 1.08 -7.69
CA ARG A 314 -2.65 0.89 -8.79
C ARG A 314 -2.33 -0.35 -9.58
N THR A 315 -1.05 -0.69 -9.66
CA THR A 315 -0.54 -1.89 -10.30
C THR A 315 0.31 -2.68 -9.32
N ILE A 316 0.53 -3.97 -9.59
CA ILE A 316 1.45 -4.83 -8.83
C ILE A 316 2.91 -4.33 -8.85
N PHE A 317 3.25 -3.40 -9.74
CA PHE A 317 4.59 -2.83 -9.87
C PHE A 317 4.72 -1.48 -9.18
N ASP A 318 3.60 -0.95 -8.70
CA ASP A 318 3.58 0.32 -8.02
C ASP A 318 4.02 0.16 -6.58
N ARG A 319 4.88 1.07 -6.14
CA ARG A 319 5.14 1.21 -4.72
C ARG A 319 3.85 1.64 -3.99
N VAL A 320 3.45 0.84 -3.03
CA VAL A 320 2.44 1.19 -2.01
C VAL A 320 3.10 2.13 -1.00
N GLY A 321 2.37 3.14 -0.52
CA GLY A 321 2.82 3.92 0.63
C GLY A 321 3.07 3.02 1.84
N VAL A 322 3.89 3.49 2.78
CA VAL A 322 4.22 2.70 3.98
C VAL A 322 2.97 2.40 4.81
N ALA A 323 2.09 3.37 4.95
CA ALA A 323 0.84 3.31 5.70
C ALA A 323 -0.36 3.67 4.81
N PRO A 324 -0.72 2.83 3.83
CA PRO A 324 -1.62 3.20 2.74
C PRO A 324 -3.06 3.42 3.17
N LYS A 325 -3.45 3.08 4.42
CA LYS A 325 -4.80 3.29 4.98
C LYS A 325 -4.84 4.34 6.10
N ALA A 326 -3.74 5.06 6.36
CA ALA A 326 -3.77 6.20 7.25
C ALA A 326 -4.61 7.35 6.70
N THR A 327 -5.17 8.15 7.61
CA THR A 327 -5.84 9.41 7.28
C THR A 327 -4.79 10.50 7.18
N LEU A 328 -4.65 11.11 6.01
CA LEU A 328 -3.67 12.16 5.76
C LEU A 328 -4.31 13.54 5.97
N ILE A 329 -3.69 14.36 6.80
CA ILE A 329 -3.90 15.81 6.80
C ILE A 329 -2.69 16.47 6.16
N TYR A 330 -2.88 17.08 4.99
CA TYR A 330 -1.83 17.88 4.37
C TYR A 330 -2.01 19.35 4.75
N LYS A 331 -0.90 20.02 5.10
CA LYS A 331 -0.90 21.43 5.49
C LYS A 331 0.22 22.16 4.79
N GLU A 332 -0.11 23.23 4.08
CA GLU A 332 0.92 24.16 3.62
C GLU A 332 1.36 25.06 4.77
N ALA A 333 2.68 25.22 4.92
CA ALA A 333 3.24 26.15 5.89
C ALA A 333 4.35 26.98 5.23
N PRO A 334 4.41 28.29 5.50
CA PRO A 334 5.43 29.13 4.90
C PRO A 334 6.81 28.68 5.37
N ALA A 335 7.70 28.38 4.41
CA ALA A 335 9.12 28.29 4.72
C ALA A 335 9.59 29.65 5.26
N THR A 336 10.35 29.66 6.34
CA THR A 336 10.92 30.90 6.85
C THR A 336 12.01 31.34 5.89
N GLN A 337 11.70 32.38 5.10
CA GLN A 337 12.60 33.05 4.15
C GLN A 337 13.47 32.08 3.35
N THR A 338 13.06 31.67 2.17
CA THR A 338 14.06 31.51 1.12
C THR A 338 14.25 32.89 0.50
N THR A 339 15.27 33.64 0.94
CA THR A 339 15.92 34.60 0.04
C THR A 339 16.76 33.82 -0.97
N ASP A 340 16.15 32.85 -1.63
CA ASP A 340 16.79 32.20 -2.76
C ASP A 340 16.59 33.15 -3.93
N VAL A 341 17.70 33.65 -4.45
CA VAL A 341 17.72 34.45 -5.67
C VAL A 341 17.56 33.47 -6.82
N TYR A 342 16.31 33.24 -7.23
CA TYR A 342 16.07 32.46 -8.43
C TYR A 342 16.31 33.32 -9.68
N TYR A 343 16.91 32.69 -10.66
CA TYR A 343 17.13 33.24 -11.98
C TYR A 343 16.07 32.66 -12.91
N GLN A 344 15.18 33.51 -13.42
CA GLN A 344 14.19 33.07 -14.40
C GLN A 344 14.85 33.02 -15.79
N THR A 345 14.73 31.86 -16.42
CA THR A 345 15.18 31.55 -17.79
C THR A 345 13.99 31.22 -18.68
N ALA A 346 14.23 31.12 -19.99
CA ALA A 346 13.24 30.60 -20.93
C ALA A 346 12.81 29.15 -20.62
N GLN A 347 13.59 28.39 -19.85
CA GLN A 347 13.28 27.01 -19.45
C GLN A 347 12.73 26.88 -18.01
N GLY A 348 12.55 27.97 -17.27
CA GLY A 348 12.06 27.97 -15.88
C GLY A 348 12.96 28.69 -14.87
N LEU A 349 12.71 28.48 -13.58
CA LEU A 349 13.54 29.01 -12.50
C LEU A 349 14.79 28.12 -12.30
N THR A 350 15.96 28.73 -12.17
CA THR A 350 17.23 28.06 -11.85
C THR A 350 17.96 28.79 -10.72
N THR A 351 18.75 28.06 -9.95
CA THR A 351 19.61 28.59 -8.87
C THR A 351 20.99 29.03 -9.40
N GLN A 352 21.45 28.48 -10.53
CA GLN A 352 22.67 28.95 -11.20
C GLN A 352 22.37 30.18 -12.04
N LYS A 353 23.11 31.28 -11.83
CA LYS A 353 23.01 32.53 -12.60
C LYS A 353 23.42 32.34 -14.08
N PRO A 354 22.48 32.19 -15.03
CA PRO A 354 22.79 32.16 -16.45
C PRO A 354 22.99 33.61 -16.91
N LYS A 355 23.83 33.79 -17.95
CA LYS A 355 24.19 35.12 -18.49
C LYS A 355 22.97 35.98 -18.89
N THR A 356 21.82 35.36 -19.15
CA THR A 356 20.61 36.01 -19.71
C THR A 356 19.39 36.00 -18.78
N SER A 357 19.55 35.71 -17.49
CA SER A 357 18.42 35.57 -16.58
C SER A 357 18.03 36.84 -15.84
N ARG A 358 16.75 36.93 -15.47
CA ARG A 358 16.22 37.97 -14.58
C ARG A 358 16.17 37.42 -13.15
N ARG A 359 16.69 38.18 -12.18
CA ARG A 359 16.49 37.87 -10.75
C ARG A 359 15.00 37.94 -10.44
N VAL A 360 14.42 36.83 -9.98
CA VAL A 360 13.09 36.80 -9.39
C VAL A 360 13.29 36.77 -7.89
N LEU A 361 13.08 37.91 -7.26
CA LEU A 361 13.02 37.99 -5.81
C LEU A 361 11.69 37.37 -5.36
N VAL A 362 11.73 36.19 -4.75
CA VAL A 362 10.58 35.70 -4.00
C VAL A 362 10.43 36.64 -2.79
N LYS A 363 9.27 37.29 -2.66
CA LYS A 363 9.00 38.24 -1.55
C LYS A 363 9.27 37.52 -0.22
N SER A 364 10.26 38.01 0.53
CA SER A 364 10.54 37.53 1.88
C SER A 364 9.34 37.83 2.78
N ILE A 365 8.79 36.80 3.43
CA ILE A 365 7.80 37.00 4.49
C ILE A 365 8.54 37.57 5.72
N PRO A 366 8.03 38.62 6.38
CA PRO A 366 8.59 39.10 7.63
C PRO A 366 8.67 37.96 8.66
N LYS A 367 9.80 37.86 9.38
CA LYS A 367 10.06 36.74 10.31
C LYS A 367 8.92 36.51 11.32
N ALA A 368 8.35 37.59 11.88
CA ALA A 368 7.21 37.50 12.80
C ALA A 368 5.97 36.87 12.15
N LYS A 369 5.65 37.25 10.91
CA LYS A 369 4.52 36.67 10.17
C LYS A 369 4.75 35.19 9.83
N ALA A 370 5.99 34.82 9.52
CA ALA A 370 6.35 33.42 9.27
C ALA A 370 6.23 32.58 10.56
N ASP A 371 6.67 33.12 11.70
CA ASP A 371 6.51 32.50 13.02
C ASP A 371 5.03 32.30 13.38
N ASP A 372 4.20 33.33 13.23
CA ASP A 372 2.76 33.24 13.52
C ASP A 372 2.04 32.24 12.61
N ALA A 373 2.37 32.21 11.32
CA ALA A 373 1.76 31.30 10.37
C ALA A 373 2.14 29.85 10.64
N LEU A 374 3.41 29.57 10.96
CA LEU A 374 3.86 28.23 11.32
C LEU A 374 3.25 27.77 12.66
N ALA A 375 3.24 28.64 13.67
CA ALA A 375 2.58 28.38 14.94
C ALA A 375 1.10 28.01 14.75
N SER A 376 0.38 28.83 13.97
CA SER A 376 -1.04 28.61 13.68
C SER A 376 -1.29 27.29 12.94
N ALA A 377 -0.40 26.92 12.01
CA ALA A 377 -0.49 25.64 11.31
C ALA A 377 -0.35 24.45 12.28
N ILE A 378 0.63 24.50 13.20
CA ILE A 378 0.86 23.46 14.21
C ILE A 378 -0.32 23.40 15.21
N GLU A 379 -0.80 24.54 15.68
CA GLU A 379 -1.97 24.63 16.58
C GLU A 379 -3.23 24.05 15.91
N ALA A 380 -3.44 24.33 14.61
CA ALA A 380 -4.55 23.77 13.85
C ALA A 380 -4.45 22.24 13.71
N LEU A 381 -3.27 21.70 13.40
CA LEU A 381 -3.04 20.26 13.33
C LEU A 381 -3.26 19.59 14.70
N THR A 382 -2.76 20.21 15.76
CA THR A 382 -2.97 19.78 17.16
C THR A 382 -4.46 19.69 17.47
N LYS A 383 -5.23 20.74 17.15
CA LYS A 383 -6.70 20.77 17.36
C LYS A 383 -7.44 19.70 16.55
N GLN A 384 -6.90 19.28 15.41
CA GLN A 384 -7.44 18.18 14.59
C GLN A 384 -7.05 16.79 15.12
N GLY A 385 -6.38 16.70 16.27
CA GLY A 385 -5.99 15.43 16.88
C GLY A 385 -4.76 14.78 16.22
N VAL A 386 -4.02 15.51 15.40
CA VAL A 386 -2.76 15.03 14.83
C VAL A 386 -1.76 14.82 15.96
N ARG A 387 -1.12 13.64 15.98
CA ARG A 387 0.00 13.33 16.91
C ARG A 387 1.26 12.87 16.19
N LEU A 388 1.19 12.74 14.86
CA LEU A 388 2.29 12.28 14.01
C LEU A 388 2.40 13.25 12.85
N LEU A 389 3.53 13.95 12.74
CA LEU A 389 3.74 15.03 11.77
C LEU A 389 5.05 14.82 11.01
N ASN A 390 5.00 14.77 9.67
CA ASN A 390 6.19 14.92 8.83
C ASN A 390 6.44 16.39 8.53
N THR A 391 7.70 16.82 8.64
CA THR A 391 8.16 18.09 8.07
C THR A 391 9.44 17.87 7.29
N SER A 392 9.43 18.11 5.98
CA SER A 392 10.66 18.07 5.16
C SER A 392 11.14 19.45 4.75
N MET A 393 10.46 20.49 5.20
CA MET A 393 10.79 21.88 4.92
C MET A 393 11.80 22.43 5.92
N ILE A 394 12.45 23.53 5.54
CA ILE A 394 13.30 24.33 6.40
C ILE A 394 12.44 25.41 7.06
N TYR A 395 12.55 25.54 8.38
CA TYR A 395 11.82 26.58 9.12
C TYR A 395 12.56 27.05 10.37
N SER A 396 12.45 28.34 10.64
CA SER A 396 12.93 29.02 11.84
C SER A 396 11.85 28.98 12.91
N VAL A 397 12.27 28.75 14.15
CA VAL A 397 11.39 28.70 15.32
C VAL A 397 11.49 30.02 16.06
N GLY A 398 10.47 30.87 15.93
CA GLY A 398 10.28 32.01 16.82
C GLY A 398 9.50 31.63 18.09
N PRO A 399 9.21 32.61 18.97
CA PRO A 399 8.53 32.35 20.24
C PRO A 399 7.16 31.69 20.09
N ARG A 400 6.34 32.11 19.10
CA ARG A 400 5.00 31.55 18.88
C ARG A 400 5.09 30.11 18.37
N THR A 401 5.97 29.85 17.40
CA THR A 401 6.18 28.48 16.90
C THR A 401 6.69 27.58 18.02
N ARG A 402 7.62 28.04 18.86
CA ARG A 402 8.12 27.27 20.00
C ARG A 402 6.98 26.86 20.93
N GLN A 403 6.10 27.80 21.28
CA GLN A 403 4.95 27.53 22.14
C GLN A 403 4.00 26.50 21.50
N ALA A 404 3.71 26.63 20.20
CA ALA A 404 2.88 25.68 19.47
C ALA A 404 3.50 24.27 19.43
N LEU A 405 4.80 24.17 19.19
CA LEU A 405 5.54 22.90 19.20
C LEU A 405 5.55 22.25 20.59
N GLN A 406 5.70 23.04 21.66
CA GLN A 406 5.58 22.54 23.03
C GLN A 406 4.17 22.03 23.31
N GLY A 407 3.13 22.72 22.85
CA GLY A 407 1.75 22.25 22.91
C GLY A 407 1.54 20.91 22.21
N PHE A 408 2.07 20.78 20.99
CA PHE A 408 2.06 19.53 20.23
C PHE A 408 2.81 18.39 20.95
N SER A 409 3.95 18.70 21.57
CA SER A 409 4.70 17.71 22.37
C SER A 409 3.94 17.26 23.62
N ARG A 410 3.28 18.17 24.34
CA ARG A 410 2.55 17.84 25.59
C ARG A 410 1.39 16.88 25.38
N GLN A 411 0.75 16.88 24.21
CA GLN A 411 -0.25 15.86 23.85
C GLN A 411 0.38 14.52 23.39
N GLY A 412 1.69 14.35 23.56
CA GLY A 412 2.45 13.18 23.13
C GLY A 412 2.68 13.11 21.63
N GLY A 413 2.70 14.26 20.94
CA GLY A 413 2.97 14.32 19.51
C GLY A 413 4.44 14.06 19.18
N VAL A 414 4.68 13.53 17.97
CA VAL A 414 6.01 13.32 17.38
C VAL A 414 6.11 14.00 16.02
N ILE A 415 7.23 14.68 15.80
CA ILE A 415 7.59 15.39 14.58
C ILE A 415 8.78 14.67 13.96
N VAL A 416 8.57 14.11 12.77
CA VAL A 416 9.61 13.50 11.96
C VAL A 416 10.15 14.57 11.01
N LYS A 417 11.39 15.01 11.27
CA LYS A 417 12.07 16.09 10.53
C LYS A 417 13.16 15.50 9.64
N ALA A 418 13.10 15.83 8.36
CA ALA A 418 14.19 15.57 7.44
C ALA A 418 15.48 16.27 7.93
N ALA A 419 16.61 15.54 7.99
CA ALA A 419 17.86 16.07 8.53
C ALA A 419 18.50 17.18 7.69
N GLY A 420 18.11 17.30 6.42
CA GLY A 420 18.66 18.26 5.46
C GLY A 420 19.65 17.59 4.49
N ASN A 421 19.84 18.21 3.32
CA ASN A 421 20.60 17.65 2.21
C ASN A 421 21.95 18.37 1.98
N GLY A 422 22.61 18.83 3.04
CA GLY A 422 23.89 19.56 2.96
C GLY A 422 25.14 18.68 2.98
N GLY A 423 25.03 17.38 3.28
CA GLY A 423 26.18 16.47 3.41
C GLY A 423 27.06 16.72 4.64
N VAL A 424 26.65 17.63 5.52
CA VAL A 424 27.44 18.04 6.68
C VAL A 424 27.19 17.15 7.89
N ARG A 425 28.13 17.14 8.83
CA ARG A 425 27.86 16.62 10.17
C ARG A 425 27.33 17.74 11.06
N LEU A 426 26.29 17.45 11.83
CA LEU A 426 25.67 18.40 12.74
C LEU A 426 26.48 18.47 14.06
N GLU A 427 27.63 19.13 14.07
CA GLU A 427 28.55 19.22 15.23
C GLU A 427 28.24 20.40 16.17
N ASP A 428 28.89 20.52 17.34
CA ASP A 428 28.79 21.69 18.25
C ASP A 428 30.18 22.30 18.54
N PRO A 429 30.35 23.63 18.50
CA PRO A 429 29.47 24.61 17.85
C PRO A 429 29.14 24.17 16.43
N MET A 430 27.87 24.33 16.02
CA MET A 430 27.42 24.05 14.65
C MET A 430 28.15 24.98 13.69
N HIS A 431 29.38 24.59 13.36
CA HIS A 431 30.29 25.26 12.46
C HIS A 431 30.14 24.63 11.09
N LEU A 432 30.23 25.48 10.08
CA LEU A 432 30.32 25.09 8.69
C LEU A 432 31.75 24.60 8.48
N SER A 433 32.03 23.35 8.85
CA SER A 433 33.37 22.80 8.67
C SER A 433 33.67 22.70 7.17
N ASN A 434 34.54 23.60 6.69
CA ASN A 434 35.42 23.47 5.51
C ASN A 434 35.07 24.18 4.20
N GLY A 435 34.25 25.24 4.17
CA GLY A 435 34.16 26.10 2.97
C GLY A 435 33.66 25.44 1.67
N ASP A 436 33.29 24.17 1.71
CA ASP A 436 32.82 23.37 0.57
C ASP A 436 31.31 23.53 0.30
N LEU A 437 30.61 24.30 1.13
CA LEU A 437 29.19 24.56 0.96
C LEU A 437 28.97 25.74 0.03
N THR A 438 27.95 25.62 -0.83
CA THR A 438 27.45 26.79 -1.55
C THR A 438 26.77 27.76 -0.56
N PRO A 439 26.69 29.07 -0.87
CA PRO A 439 25.97 30.03 -0.03
C PRO A 439 24.52 29.61 0.29
N ASP A 440 23.84 28.96 -0.66
CA ASP A 440 22.48 28.44 -0.43
C ASP A 440 22.47 27.30 0.59
N GLN A 441 23.44 26.38 0.53
CA GLN A 441 23.57 25.29 1.50
C GLN A 441 23.92 25.82 2.89
N GLU A 442 24.80 26.81 2.98
CA GLU A 442 25.14 27.50 4.22
C GLU A 442 23.91 28.18 4.84
N TYR A 443 23.10 28.87 4.03
CA TYR A 443 21.87 29.50 4.50
C TYR A 443 20.83 28.47 4.99
N GLN A 444 20.55 27.45 4.17
CA GLN A 444 19.62 26.37 4.51
C GLN A 444 20.02 25.67 5.80
N LEU A 445 21.30 25.37 5.94
CA LEU A 445 21.84 24.77 7.13
C LEU A 445 21.74 25.74 8.32
N GLY A 446 22.02 27.04 8.15
CA GLY A 446 21.89 28.04 9.20
C GLY A 446 20.49 28.12 9.82
N VAL A 447 19.44 28.00 9.00
CA VAL A 447 18.06 27.98 9.48
C VAL A 447 17.74 26.69 10.24
N ASP A 448 18.12 25.53 9.69
CA ASP A 448 17.93 24.23 10.35
C ASP A 448 18.75 24.11 11.66
N ILE A 449 19.98 24.64 11.68
CA ILE A 449 20.83 24.77 12.88
C ILE A 449 20.07 25.53 13.98
N GLY A 450 19.36 26.61 13.62
CA GLY A 450 18.54 27.36 14.56
C GLY A 450 17.45 26.49 15.21
N LEU A 451 16.73 25.70 14.43
CA LEU A 451 15.75 24.73 14.94
C LEU A 451 16.43 23.69 15.84
N PHE A 452 17.55 23.11 15.43
CA PHE A 452 18.25 22.07 16.19
C PHE A 452 18.71 22.58 17.56
N LYS A 453 19.24 23.80 17.64
CA LYS A 453 19.58 24.44 18.93
C LYS A 453 18.36 24.57 19.84
N VAL A 454 17.22 24.99 19.29
CA VAL A 454 15.98 25.12 20.07
C VAL A 454 15.49 23.77 20.56
N VAL A 455 15.54 22.72 19.73
CA VAL A 455 15.13 21.37 20.10
C VAL A 455 16.03 20.80 21.20
N LEU A 456 17.35 20.97 21.09
CA LEU A 456 18.31 20.48 22.08
C LEU A 456 18.26 21.23 23.42
N ALA A 457 17.89 22.51 23.38
CA ALA A 457 17.76 23.34 24.59
C ALA A 457 16.45 23.11 25.36
N ASP A 458 15.47 22.40 24.76
CA ASP A 458 14.15 22.18 25.35
C ASP A 458 13.83 20.67 25.44
N PRO A 459 13.88 20.06 26.63
CA PRO A 459 13.62 18.63 26.81
C PRO A 459 12.23 18.16 26.33
N LEU A 460 11.22 19.05 26.29
CA LEU A 460 9.91 18.70 25.75
C LEU A 460 9.98 18.57 24.22
N LEU A 461 10.72 19.47 23.56
CA LEU A 461 10.90 19.41 22.12
C LEU A 461 11.85 18.28 21.72
N GLU A 462 12.93 18.06 22.45
CA GLU A 462 13.86 16.96 22.20
C GLU A 462 13.13 15.60 22.12
N LYS A 463 12.17 15.36 23.02
CA LYS A 463 11.35 14.13 23.03
C LYS A 463 10.35 14.04 21.88
N ALA A 464 9.92 15.18 21.34
CA ALA A 464 8.96 15.21 20.24
C ALA A 464 9.62 15.06 18.88
N TYR A 465 10.91 15.35 18.72
CA TYR A 465 11.59 15.30 17.43
C TYR A 465 12.28 13.97 17.15
N LEU A 466 12.10 13.49 15.92
CA LEU A 466 12.86 12.40 15.30
C LEU A 466 13.48 12.92 14.00
N PHE A 467 14.80 13.02 13.95
CA PHE A 467 15.55 13.47 12.77
C PHE A 467 15.87 12.29 11.87
N VAL A 468 15.75 12.48 10.55
CA VAL A 468 15.89 11.38 9.59
C VAL A 468 16.94 11.69 8.53
N GLY A 469 18.00 10.87 8.52
CA GLY A 469 19.02 10.84 7.48
C GLY A 469 18.60 10.01 6.27
N ASN A 470 19.16 10.31 5.10
CA ASN A 470 18.89 9.62 3.85
C ASN A 470 19.94 8.54 3.57
N MET A 471 19.50 7.29 3.42
CA MET A 471 20.32 6.17 2.97
C MET A 471 20.27 5.98 1.45
N ASN A 472 21.42 5.61 0.87
CA ASN A 472 21.53 5.16 -0.52
C ASN A 472 21.76 3.65 -0.65
N THR A 473 22.25 2.99 0.41
CA THR A 473 22.36 1.53 0.54
C THR A 473 21.89 1.10 1.92
N SER A 474 21.94 -0.20 2.22
CA SER A 474 21.58 -0.73 3.53
C SER A 474 22.56 -0.35 4.65
N THR A 475 23.75 0.16 4.32
CA THR A 475 24.85 0.47 5.25
C THR A 475 25.48 1.85 5.06
N THR A 476 25.09 2.61 4.03
CA THR A 476 25.66 3.93 3.72
C THR A 476 24.60 5.01 3.61
N LEU A 477 24.93 6.20 4.11
CA LEU A 477 24.16 7.40 3.85
C LEU A 477 24.40 7.86 2.41
N ASP A 478 23.39 8.51 1.84
CA ASP A 478 23.58 9.33 0.66
C ASP A 478 24.55 10.48 0.98
N LYS A 479 25.45 10.81 0.05
CA LYS A 479 26.48 11.84 0.23
C LYS A 479 25.91 13.22 0.56
N THR A 480 24.67 13.48 0.16
CA THR A 480 23.98 14.75 0.47
C THR A 480 23.28 14.72 1.81
N SER A 481 23.09 13.56 2.44
CA SER A 481 22.44 13.51 3.76
C SER A 481 23.28 14.23 4.80
N ASN A 482 22.66 15.14 5.54
CA ASN A 482 23.25 15.57 6.81
C ASN A 482 23.39 14.35 7.74
N ARG A 483 24.50 14.36 8.49
CA ARG A 483 24.96 13.31 9.40
C ARG A 483 24.62 13.68 10.84
N ALA A 484 24.34 12.69 11.67
CA ALA A 484 23.67 12.87 12.95
C ALA A 484 24.33 13.86 13.93
N GLY A 485 25.66 13.81 14.07
CA GLY A 485 26.44 14.61 15.00
C GLY A 485 25.84 14.66 16.41
N ILE A 486 25.62 15.86 16.94
CA ILE A 486 25.03 16.09 18.26
C ILE A 486 23.58 15.63 18.38
N LEU A 487 22.88 15.41 17.25
CA LEU A 487 21.52 14.89 17.23
C LEU A 487 21.47 13.35 17.28
N ALA A 488 22.61 12.65 17.43
CA ALA A 488 22.68 11.19 17.38
C ALA A 488 21.70 10.45 18.32
N LYS A 489 21.25 11.06 19.43
CA LYS A 489 20.23 10.48 20.32
C LYS A 489 18.82 10.45 19.72
N ARG A 490 18.53 11.37 18.80
CA ARG A 490 17.21 11.57 18.17
C ARG A 490 17.25 11.41 16.66
N PHE A 491 18.29 10.76 16.14
CA PHE A 491 18.52 10.60 14.71
C PHE A 491 18.42 9.14 14.32
N ILE A 492 17.75 8.87 13.19
CA ILE A 492 17.71 7.55 12.55
C ILE A 492 17.91 7.70 11.05
N ALA A 493 18.53 6.73 10.40
CA ALA A 493 18.68 6.72 8.95
C ALA A 493 17.55 5.90 8.30
N ALA A 494 16.99 6.43 7.21
CA ALA A 494 15.98 5.73 6.42
C ALA A 494 16.26 5.88 4.93
N TRP A 495 15.71 4.96 4.13
CA TRP A 495 15.88 5.02 2.69
C TRP A 495 15.19 6.24 2.09
N GLY A 496 15.96 7.12 1.45
CA GLY A 496 15.44 8.29 0.76
C GLY A 496 16.01 8.48 -0.63
N THR A 497 16.74 7.48 -1.17
CA THR A 497 17.41 7.57 -2.48
C THR A 497 16.62 6.84 -3.57
N GLU A 498 16.39 7.53 -4.69
CA GLU A 498 15.62 7.04 -5.84
C GLU A 498 14.21 6.51 -5.49
N ILE A 499 13.55 7.12 -4.52
CA ILE A 499 12.23 6.69 -4.08
C ILE A 499 11.18 7.03 -5.14
N ALA A 500 10.57 6.01 -5.73
CA ALA A 500 9.42 6.17 -6.61
C ALA A 500 8.16 6.47 -5.77
N SER A 501 7.51 7.60 -6.03
CA SER A 501 6.28 8.01 -5.35
C SER A 501 5.39 8.85 -6.27
N THR A 502 4.16 9.12 -5.82
CA THR A 502 3.16 9.90 -6.56
C THR A 502 3.61 11.34 -6.74
N ILE A 503 3.45 11.87 -7.94
CA ILE A 503 3.47 13.30 -8.19
C ILE A 503 2.07 13.74 -8.65
N ARG A 504 1.88 15.01 -9.02
CA ARG A 504 0.61 15.48 -9.61
C ARG A 504 0.27 14.66 -10.87
N HIS A 505 -1.01 14.66 -11.29
CA HIS A 505 -1.47 14.01 -12.55
C HIS A 505 -1.23 12.52 -12.73
N LYS A 506 -1.64 11.69 -11.76
CA LYS A 506 -1.57 10.22 -11.85
C LYS A 506 -0.15 9.65 -12.03
N ASP A 507 0.87 10.49 -12.17
CA ASP A 507 2.24 10.08 -12.45
C ASP A 507 3.00 9.72 -11.18
N ARG A 508 4.12 9.04 -11.40
CA ARG A 508 5.11 8.75 -10.37
C ARG A 508 6.48 9.21 -10.83
N ARG A 509 7.29 9.68 -9.88
CA ARG A 509 8.67 10.09 -10.13
C ARG A 509 9.58 9.53 -9.04
N LYS A 510 10.83 9.25 -9.40
CA LYS A 510 11.90 8.99 -8.44
C LYS A 510 12.45 10.32 -7.91
N GLN A 511 12.55 10.45 -6.59
CA GLN A 511 13.24 11.57 -5.96
C GLN A 511 14.22 11.04 -4.91
N THR A 512 15.26 11.84 -4.64
CA THR A 512 16.30 11.54 -3.66
C THR A 512 16.37 12.68 -2.64
N GLY A 513 16.41 12.35 -1.35
CA GLY A 513 16.68 13.31 -0.28
C GLY A 513 16.18 12.86 1.09
N THR A 514 16.60 13.57 2.14
CA THR A 514 16.07 13.35 3.50
C THR A 514 14.56 13.57 3.57
N SER A 515 14.00 14.37 2.67
CA SER A 515 12.55 14.56 2.52
C SER A 515 11.81 13.28 2.10
N MET A 516 12.48 12.37 1.40
CA MET A 516 11.91 11.06 1.04
C MET A 516 12.14 10.03 2.16
N ALA A 517 13.22 10.19 2.92
CA ALA A 517 13.52 9.33 4.08
C ALA A 517 12.58 9.60 5.27
N GLY A 518 12.25 10.87 5.54
CA GLY A 518 11.30 11.29 6.59
C GLY A 518 9.97 10.52 6.59
N PRO A 519 9.19 10.52 5.49
CA PRO A 519 7.92 9.80 5.42
C PRO A 519 8.06 8.27 5.52
N MET A 520 9.26 7.70 5.29
CA MET A 520 9.51 6.27 5.56
C MET A 520 9.51 5.98 7.06
N ALA A 521 10.29 6.75 7.83
CA ALA A 521 10.36 6.61 9.28
C ALA A 521 9.01 6.91 9.94
N LEU A 522 8.34 7.97 9.48
CA LEU A 522 6.98 8.29 9.93
C LEU A 522 5.99 7.17 9.61
N GLY A 523 6.08 6.57 8.42
CA GLY A 523 5.23 5.44 8.07
C GLY A 523 5.42 4.25 9.02
N GLY A 524 6.66 3.94 9.41
CA GLY A 524 6.94 2.95 10.46
C GLY A 524 6.24 3.29 11.78
N LEU A 525 6.30 4.55 12.22
CA LEU A 525 5.59 5.01 13.42
C LEU A 525 4.07 4.92 13.31
N VAL A 526 3.52 5.18 12.14
CA VAL A 526 2.09 5.06 11.88
C VAL A 526 1.65 3.59 12.01
N LEU A 527 2.41 2.64 11.45
CA LEU A 527 2.13 1.21 11.58
C LEU A 527 2.22 0.75 13.04
N LEU A 528 3.24 1.21 13.78
CA LEU A 528 3.37 0.94 15.22
C LEU A 528 2.21 1.55 16.03
N SER A 529 1.73 2.73 15.65
CA SER A 529 0.62 3.40 16.35
C SER A 529 -0.71 2.68 16.14
N GLU A 530 -0.92 2.05 14.98
CA GLU A 530 -2.06 1.15 14.76
C GLU A 530 -1.94 -0.11 15.62
N ALA A 531 -0.75 -0.70 15.70
CA ALA A 531 -0.49 -1.90 16.49
C ALA A 531 -0.59 -1.66 18.00
N TYR A 532 -0.16 -0.49 18.49
CA TYR A 532 -0.07 -0.17 19.91
C TYR A 532 -0.80 1.13 20.24
N PRO A 533 -2.14 1.21 20.06
CA PRO A 533 -2.88 2.47 20.18
C PRO A 533 -2.94 3.02 21.62
N ARG A 534 -2.64 2.19 22.62
CA ARG A 534 -2.52 2.59 24.03
C ARG A 534 -1.17 3.24 24.35
N CYS A 535 -0.19 3.08 23.47
CA CYS A 535 1.14 3.65 23.65
C CYS A 535 1.19 5.08 23.09
N SER A 536 1.89 5.97 23.77
CA SER A 536 2.09 7.31 23.21
C SER A 536 3.02 7.23 21.99
N PRO A 537 2.81 8.06 20.95
CA PRO A 537 3.71 8.14 19.82
C PRO A 537 5.17 8.41 20.21
N GLN A 538 5.41 9.18 21.27
CA GLN A 538 6.77 9.45 21.78
C GLN A 538 7.47 8.19 22.29
N VAL A 539 6.75 7.29 22.97
CA VAL A 539 7.30 5.99 23.38
C VAL A 539 7.60 5.13 22.15
N LEU A 540 6.71 5.12 21.17
CA LEU A 540 6.93 4.37 19.92
C LEU A 540 8.12 4.92 19.12
N ALA A 541 8.31 6.25 19.09
CA ALA A 541 9.47 6.89 18.49
C ALA A 541 10.77 6.55 19.22
N GLN A 542 10.75 6.48 20.55
CA GLN A 542 11.88 6.01 21.33
C GLN A 542 12.21 4.53 21.01
N ASN A 543 11.19 3.67 20.94
CA ASN A 543 11.39 2.27 20.56
C ASN A 543 11.95 2.12 19.15
N LEU A 544 11.54 2.98 18.22
CA LEU A 544 12.07 3.01 16.86
C LEU A 544 13.56 3.34 16.83
N LEU A 545 13.97 4.33 17.62
CA LEU A 545 15.36 4.73 17.80
C LEU A 545 16.17 3.58 18.43
N ASP A 546 15.70 3.04 19.54
CA ASP A 546 16.44 2.01 20.28
C ASP A 546 16.60 0.73 19.46
N ALA A 547 15.57 0.34 18.70
CA ALA A 547 15.57 -0.84 17.84
C ALA A 547 16.33 -0.67 16.52
N GLY A 548 16.78 0.53 16.16
CA GLY A 548 17.51 0.77 14.91
C GLY A 548 18.74 -0.13 14.76
N VAL A 549 18.97 -0.62 13.54
CA VAL A 549 20.15 -1.45 13.20
C VAL A 549 21.39 -0.58 13.34
N LYS A 550 22.22 -0.87 14.34
CA LYS A 550 23.38 -0.04 14.68
C LYS A 550 24.40 -0.04 13.54
N LEU A 551 24.71 1.16 13.06
CA LEU A 551 25.71 1.43 12.04
C LEU A 551 26.76 2.37 12.65
N LEU A 552 28.01 2.23 12.19
CA LEU A 552 29.13 3.03 12.66
C LEU A 552 29.67 3.92 11.53
N PRO A 553 30.15 5.14 11.85
CA PRO A 553 30.21 5.73 13.19
C PRO A 553 28.84 6.28 13.66
N LYS A 554 28.59 6.31 14.97
CA LYS A 554 27.31 6.74 15.56
C LYS A 554 27.00 8.21 15.23
N GLU A 555 28.03 9.01 15.09
CA GLU A 555 27.98 10.43 14.73
C GLU A 555 27.50 10.64 13.29
N ASP A 556 27.52 9.60 12.46
CA ASP A 556 27.00 9.67 11.10
C ASP A 556 25.55 9.15 11.05
N PHE A 557 25.29 7.99 11.66
CA PHE A 557 24.01 7.28 11.53
C PHE A 557 23.04 7.45 12.70
N GLY A 558 23.44 8.14 13.78
CA GLY A 558 22.64 8.29 14.99
C GLY A 558 22.36 6.95 15.66
N GLN A 559 21.10 6.60 15.81
CA GLN A 559 20.67 5.32 16.36
C GLN A 559 20.69 4.16 15.36
N GLY A 560 21.17 4.42 14.14
CA GLY A 560 21.35 3.41 13.09
C GLY A 560 20.29 3.53 11.99
N ARG A 561 20.14 2.46 11.22
CA ARG A 561 19.08 2.36 10.19
C ARG A 561 17.76 1.97 10.83
N LEU A 562 16.65 2.50 10.32
CA LEU A 562 15.30 2.10 10.67
C LEU A 562 15.11 0.57 10.58
N ASP A 563 14.47 0.01 11.62
CA ASP A 563 13.93 -1.34 11.63
C ASP A 563 12.59 -1.34 12.36
N ALA A 564 11.51 -1.16 11.60
CA ALA A 564 10.15 -1.13 12.14
C ALA A 564 9.73 -2.47 12.74
N ALA A 565 10.30 -3.59 12.27
CA ALA A 565 10.01 -4.91 12.79
C ALA A 565 10.62 -5.11 14.18
N ALA A 566 11.89 -4.75 14.35
CA ALA A 566 12.53 -4.76 15.66
C ALA A 566 11.83 -3.80 16.64
N ALA A 567 11.42 -2.63 16.16
CA ALA A 567 10.66 -1.66 16.97
C ALA A 567 9.27 -2.19 17.39
N PHE A 568 8.63 -3.01 16.55
CA PHE A 568 7.37 -3.68 16.88
C PHE A 568 7.56 -4.68 18.02
N GLU A 569 8.61 -5.51 17.97
CA GLU A 569 8.93 -6.46 19.06
C GLU A 569 9.32 -5.73 20.35
N MET A 570 10.04 -4.63 20.24
CA MET A 570 10.39 -3.79 21.39
C MET A 570 9.14 -3.16 22.01
N SER A 571 8.21 -2.69 21.17
CA SER A 571 6.95 -2.10 21.63
C SER A 571 6.06 -3.10 22.34
N ALA A 572 6.12 -4.39 21.99
CA ALA A 572 5.41 -5.42 22.73
C ALA A 572 5.82 -5.47 24.23
N ARG A 573 7.09 -5.16 24.52
CA ARG A 573 7.64 -5.16 25.89
C ARG A 573 7.27 -3.90 26.67
N THR A 574 7.25 -2.75 26.01
CA THR A 574 7.01 -1.45 26.65
C THR A 574 5.54 -1.05 26.68
N CYS A 575 4.75 -1.49 25.71
CA CYS A 575 3.36 -1.08 25.49
C CYS A 575 2.35 -2.23 25.75
N GLY A 576 2.83 -3.45 25.99
CA GLY A 576 2.00 -4.66 26.07
C GLY A 576 1.73 -5.28 24.70
N LEU A 577 0.84 -6.27 24.62
CA LEU A 577 0.55 -6.99 23.38
C LEU A 577 -0.03 -6.07 22.29
N PRO A 578 0.34 -6.27 21.01
CA PRO A 578 -0.23 -5.52 19.91
C PRO A 578 -1.73 -5.84 19.76
N GLN A 579 -2.51 -4.84 19.36
CA GLN A 579 -3.88 -5.05 18.94
C GLN A 579 -3.91 -5.74 17.57
N ALA A 580 -4.88 -6.62 17.35
CA ALA A 580 -5.14 -7.16 16.03
C ALA A 580 -5.39 -6.02 15.02
N PRO A 581 -4.90 -6.15 13.78
CA PRO A 581 -5.20 -5.17 12.74
C PRO A 581 -6.71 -5.02 12.56
N VAL A 582 -7.16 -3.80 12.30
CA VAL A 582 -8.58 -3.52 12.10
C VAL A 582 -9.04 -4.10 10.76
N GLU A 583 -9.90 -5.13 10.83
CA GLU A 583 -10.46 -5.83 9.66
C GLU A 583 -11.14 -4.87 8.68
N SER A 584 -11.16 -5.27 7.40
CA SER A 584 -11.55 -4.41 6.28
C SER A 584 -13.03 -4.28 6.05
#